data_AF-E2BEM8-F1
#
_entry.id   AF-E2BEM8-F1
#
_cell.length_a   1.000
_cell.length_b   1.000
_cell.length_c   1.000
_cell.angle_alpha   90.00
_cell.angle_beta   90.00
_cell.angle_gamma   90.00
#
_symmetry.space_group_name_H-M   'P 1'
#
loop_
_entity.id
_entity.type
_entity.pdbx_description
1 polymer ?
#
loop_
_entity_poly.entity_id
_entity_poly.type
_entity_poly.pdbx_seq_one_letter_code
_entity_poly.pdbx_strand_id
1 'polypeptide(L)'
;MSIVTPLVEADQAFPTEAKYPFDVEREPVKTFIFVHQFIAIWQCFSTVCLSSFIGFLIWFTAARFEILSQQFRAVNGTDEIIACVHRHIKLLR
;
A
#
# COMPACT_ATOMS: atom_id res chain seq x y z
N MET A 1 -2.15 -11.46 -26.09
CA MET A 1 -3.09 -11.98 -25.08
C MET A 1 -3.31 -10.86 -24.07
N SER A 2 -4.27 -9.98 -24.37
CA SER A 2 -4.53 -8.77 -23.57
C SER A 2 -5.43 -9.13 -22.39
N ILE A 3 -4.88 -9.11 -21.19
CA ILE A 3 -5.55 -9.30 -19.89
C ILE A 3 -6.71 -8.33 -19.59
N VAL A 4 -7.04 -7.43 -20.51
CA VAL A 4 -8.11 -6.43 -20.39
C VAL A 4 -9.42 -6.82 -21.07
N THR A 5 -9.46 -7.93 -21.82
CA THR A 5 -10.67 -8.34 -22.56
C THR A 5 -11.92 -8.66 -21.73
N PRO A 6 -11.88 -9.07 -20.44
CA PRO A 6 -13.14 -9.31 -19.72
C PRO A 6 -13.76 -8.01 -19.15
N LEU A 7 -13.06 -6.86 -19.22
CA LEU A 7 -13.59 -5.58 -18.73
C LEU A 7 -14.54 -4.90 -19.74
N VAL A 8 -14.55 -5.38 -20.98
CA VAL A 8 -15.37 -4.85 -22.08
C VAL A 8 -16.03 -6.03 -22.80
N GLU A 9 -16.81 -6.83 -22.08
CA GLU A 9 -17.85 -7.62 -22.75
C GLU A 9 -18.95 -6.63 -23.13
N ALA A 10 -19.17 -6.45 -24.43
CA ALA A 10 -20.12 -5.50 -24.99
C ALA A 10 -21.59 -5.78 -24.60
N ASP A 11 -21.86 -6.89 -23.90
CA ASP A 11 -23.18 -7.34 -23.46
C ASP A 11 -23.42 -7.10 -21.96
N GLN A 12 -22.39 -6.80 -21.17
CA GLN A 12 -22.53 -6.59 -19.72
C GLN A 12 -22.68 -5.10 -19.39
N ALA A 13 -23.82 -4.72 -18.80
CA ALA A 13 -24.14 -3.32 -18.49
C ALA A 13 -23.19 -2.67 -17.46
N PHE A 14 -22.47 -3.48 -16.68
CA PHE A 14 -21.57 -3.04 -15.63
C PHE A 14 -20.24 -3.83 -15.66
N PRO A 15 -19.10 -3.21 -15.27
CA PRO A 15 -17.79 -3.86 -15.25
C PRO A 15 -17.67 -5.01 -14.24
N THR A 16 -18.65 -5.20 -13.35
CA THR A 16 -18.70 -6.30 -12.40
C THR A 16 -20.13 -6.84 -12.28
N GLU A 17 -20.27 -8.17 -12.30
CA GLU A 17 -21.53 -8.87 -12.05
C GLU A 17 -21.99 -8.67 -10.60
N ALA A 18 -22.99 -7.82 -10.40
CA ALA A 18 -23.56 -7.51 -9.09
C ALA A 18 -25.08 -7.44 -9.15
N LYS A 19 -25.75 -8.13 -8.21
CA LYS A 19 -27.21 -8.11 -8.09
C LYS A 19 -27.65 -6.98 -7.17
N TYR A 20 -28.27 -5.95 -7.73
CA TYR A 20 -28.77 -4.82 -6.97
C TYR A 20 -30.27 -5.00 -6.63
N PRO A 21 -30.72 -4.68 -5.40
CA PRO A 21 -32.13 -4.78 -4.99
C PRO A 21 -33.00 -3.60 -5.49
N PHE A 22 -32.47 -2.74 -6.35
CA PHE A 22 -33.11 -1.54 -6.88
C PHE A 22 -32.93 -1.47 -8.40
N ASP A 23 -33.76 -0.68 -9.07
CA ASP A 23 -33.71 -0.52 -10.53
C ASP A 23 -32.41 0.19 -10.96
N VAL A 24 -31.55 -0.57 -11.63
CA VAL A 24 -30.23 -0.14 -12.11
C VAL A 24 -30.27 0.55 -13.47
N GLU A 25 -31.38 0.44 -14.21
CA GLU A 25 -31.55 1.08 -15.51
C GLU A 25 -32.06 2.52 -15.39
N ARG A 26 -32.41 2.97 -14.17
CA ARG A 26 -32.82 4.34 -13.91
C ARG A 26 -31.60 5.27 -13.85
N GLU A 27 -31.50 6.21 -14.78
CA GLU A 27 -30.56 7.34 -14.64
C GLU A 27 -30.99 8.23 -13.45
N PRO A 28 -30.07 8.69 -12.56
CA PRO A 28 -28.59 8.66 -12.63
C PRO A 28 -27.93 7.47 -11.89
N VAL A 29 -28.72 6.53 -11.38
CA VAL A 29 -28.25 5.43 -10.50
C VAL A 29 -27.25 4.55 -11.24
N LYS A 30 -27.50 4.25 -12.52
CA LYS A 30 -26.58 3.54 -13.41
C LYS A 30 -25.16 4.13 -13.42
N THR A 31 -25.05 5.45 -13.54
CA THR A 31 -23.76 6.15 -13.58
C THR A 31 -23.02 6.04 -12.24
N PHE A 32 -23.73 6.20 -11.12
CA PHE A 32 -23.13 6.05 -9.80
C PHE A 32 -22.58 4.64 -9.56
N ILE A 33 -23.32 3.61 -9.98
CA ILE A 33 -22.87 2.22 -9.89
C ILE A 33 -21.60 2.00 -10.72
N PHE A 34 -21.60 2.47 -11.97
CA PHE A 34 -20.45 2.32 -12.86
C PHE A 34 -19.20 2.98 -12.29
N VAL A 35 -19.32 4.23 -11.83
CA VAL A 35 -18.20 4.97 -11.22
C VAL A 35 -17.73 4.29 -9.94
N HIS A 36 -18.65 3.81 -9.11
CA HIS A 36 -18.30 3.10 -7.87
C HIS A 36 -17.52 1.81 -8.15
N GLN A 37 -18.00 0.97 -9.07
CA GLN A 37 -17.30 -0.26 -9.45
C GLN A 37 -15.92 0.04 -10.05
N PHE A 38 -15.81 1.06 -10.89
CA PHE A 38 -14.52 1.50 -11.43
C PHE A 38 -13.54 1.93 -10.34
N ILE A 39 -13.99 2.74 -9.38
CA ILE A 39 -13.17 3.18 -8.23
C ILE A 39 -12.74 1.99 -7.38
N ALA A 40 -13.64 1.03 -7.12
CA ALA A 40 -13.32 -0.16 -6.34
C ALA A 40 -12.22 -1.00 -7.02
N ILE A 41 -12.34 -1.23 -8.32
CA ILE A 41 -11.32 -1.92 -9.11
C ILE A 41 -10.00 -1.16 -9.04
N TRP A 42 -10.02 0.15 -9.29
CA TRP A 42 -8.84 1.01 -9.21
C TRP A 42 -8.16 0.96 -7.83
N GLN A 43 -8.96 1.00 -6.76
CA GLN A 43 -8.47 0.95 -5.39
C GLN A 43 -7.81 -0.40 -5.08
N CYS A 44 -8.38 -1.52 -5.55
CA CYS A 44 -7.76 -2.85 -5.40
C CYS A 44 -6.37 -2.89 -6.04
N PHE A 45 -6.24 -2.43 -7.30
CA PHE A 45 -4.93 -2.36 -7.98
C PHE A 45 -3.96 -1.44 -7.25
N SER A 46 -4.40 -0.25 -6.88
CA SER A 46 -3.58 0.73 -6.16
C SER A 46 -3.08 0.16 -4.83
N THR A 47 -3.95 -0.53 -4.09
CA THR A 47 -3.63 -1.13 -2.78
C THR A 47 -2.56 -2.21 -2.90
N VAL A 48 -2.62 -3.06 -3.92
CA VAL A 48 -1.59 -4.11 -4.15
C VAL A 48 -0.24 -3.45 -4.47
N CYS A 49 -0.23 -2.42 -5.32
CA CYS A 49 0.98 -1.67 -5.65
C CYS A 49 1.58 -0.96 -4.43
N LEU A 50 0.75 -0.23 -3.66
CA LEU A 50 1.14 0.44 -2.43
C LEU A 50 1.68 -0.53 -1.39
N SER A 51 1.01 -1.66 -1.19
CA SER A 51 1.43 -2.69 -0.23
C SER A 51 2.81 -3.24 -0.60
N SER A 52 3.03 -3.52 -1.89
CA SER A 52 4.33 -4.00 -2.39
C SER A 52 5.41 -2.94 -2.20
N PHE A 53 5.12 -1.68 -2.54
CA PHE A 53 6.06 -0.57 -2.40
C PHE A 53 6.47 -0.33 -0.95
N ILE A 54 5.50 -0.31 -0.02
CA ILE A 54 5.77 -0.20 1.42
C ILE A 54 6.61 -1.39 1.91
N GLY A 55 6.30 -2.60 1.45
CA GLY A 55 7.11 -3.79 1.76
C GLY A 55 8.57 -3.63 1.34
N PHE A 56 8.82 -3.14 0.12
CA PHE A 56 10.18 -2.87 -0.36
C PHE A 56 10.89 -1.78 0.44
N LEU A 57 10.18 -0.70 0.80
CA LEU A 57 10.76 0.36 1.63
C LEU A 57 11.15 -0.17 3.02
N ILE A 58 10.27 -0.93 3.68
CA ILE A 58 10.56 -1.53 4.98
C ILE A 58 11.75 -2.49 4.85
N TRP A 59 11.77 -3.34 3.83
CA TRP A 59 12.87 -4.26 3.59
C TRP A 59 14.21 -3.54 3.39
N PHE A 60 14.22 -2.51 2.53
CA PHE A 60 15.41 -1.69 2.29
C PHE A 60 15.89 -1.00 3.56
N THR A 61 14.97 -0.39 4.31
CA THR A 61 15.27 0.27 5.57
C THR A 61 15.78 -0.72 6.62
N ALA A 62 15.17 -1.90 6.73
CA ALA A 62 15.61 -2.96 7.63
C ALA A 62 17.03 -3.44 7.28
N ALA A 63 17.33 -3.68 6.00
CA ALA A 63 18.67 -4.07 5.55
C ALA A 63 19.71 -2.98 5.87
N ARG A 64 19.36 -1.70 5.69
CA ARG A 64 20.23 -0.58 6.09
C ARG A 64 20.46 -0.54 7.59
N PHE A 65 19.42 -0.74 8.40
CA PHE A 65 19.55 -0.81 9.86
C PHE A 65 20.37 -2.02 10.31
N GLU A 66 20.25 -3.16 9.64
CA GLU A 66 21.04 -4.35 9.94
C GLU A 66 22.53 -4.10 9.67
N ILE A 67 22.87 -3.52 8.52
CA ILE A 67 24.25 -3.13 8.20
C ILE A 67 24.78 -2.13 9.24
N LEU A 68 23.98 -1.12 9.60
CA LEU A 68 24.35 -0.15 10.62
C LEU A 68 24.56 -0.81 11.98
N SER A 69 23.69 -1.75 12.36
CA SER A 69 23.79 -2.53 13.59
C SER A 69 25.05 -3.40 13.62
N GLN A 70 25.41 -4.02 12.50
CA GLN A 70 26.65 -4.79 12.39
C GLN A 70 27.89 -3.91 12.49
N GLN A 71 27.90 -2.74 11.84
CA GLN A 71 28.98 -1.75 11.99
C GLN A 71 29.10 -1.30 13.45
N PHE A 72 27.96 -1.06 14.12
CA PHE A 72 27.91 -0.69 15.54
C PHE A 72 28.47 -1.78 16.47
N ARG A 73 28.22 -3.05 16.16
CA ARG A 73 28.76 -4.19 16.91
C ARG A 73 30.24 -4.45 16.62
N ALA A 74 30.70 -4.17 15.40
CA ALA A 74 32.10 -4.34 14.99
C ALA A 74 33.01 -3.25 15.58
N VAL A 75 32.48 -2.04 15.81
CA VAL A 75 33.14 -1.00 16.61
C VAL A 75 32.97 -1.37 18.09
N ASN A 76 33.91 -2.13 18.65
CA ASN A 76 33.97 -2.55 20.06
C ASN A 76 33.76 -1.39 21.06
N GLY A 77 32.51 -1.06 21.39
CA GLY A 77 32.19 -0.01 22.37
C GLY A 77 30.75 0.50 22.31
N THR A 78 29.74 -0.37 22.32
CA THR A 78 28.32 0.04 22.46
C THR A 78 28.06 0.94 23.67
N ASP A 79 28.89 0.86 24.71
CA ASP A 79 28.74 1.66 25.93
C ASP A 79 28.98 3.16 25.71
N GLU A 80 29.87 3.58 24.82
CA GLU A 80 30.12 5.01 24.59
C GLU A 80 28.99 5.68 23.82
N ILE A 81 28.41 4.99 22.83
CA ILE A 81 27.31 5.54 22.06
C ILE A 81 26.01 5.49 22.86
N ILE A 82 25.79 4.43 23.66
CA ILE A 82 24.71 4.40 24.65
C ILE A 82 24.90 5.53 25.67
N ALA A 83 26.12 5.75 26.19
CA ALA A 83 26.39 6.85 27.12
C ALA A 83 26.21 8.24 26.49
N CYS A 84 26.50 8.40 25.20
CA CYS A 84 26.28 9.64 24.47
C CYS A 84 24.78 9.91 24.26
N VAL A 85 24.01 8.93 23.78
CA VAL A 85 22.55 9.03 23.61
C VAL A 85 21.86 9.28 24.96
N HIS A 86 22.29 8.58 26.01
CA HIS A 86 21.74 8.76 27.36
C HIS A 86 22.06 10.15 27.93
N ARG A 87 23.26 10.70 27.69
CA ARG A 87 23.59 12.08 28.03
C ARG A 87 22.73 13.08 27.26
N HIS A 88 22.54 12.85 25.96
CA HIS A 88 21.74 13.73 25.12
C HIS A 88 20.28 13.78 25.56
N ILE A 89 19.67 12.63 25.87
CA ILE A 89 18.29 12.52 26.40
C ILE A 89 18.16 13.21 27.77
N LYS A 90 19.21 13.16 28.60
CA LYS A 90 19.22 13.79 29.93
C LYS A 90 19.37 15.31 29.88
N LEU A 91 20.01 15.85 28.83
CA LEU A 91 20.10 17.30 28.56
C LEU A 91 18.83 17.86 27.92
N LEU A 92 18.05 17.02 27.25
CA LEU A 92 16.78 17.37 26.61
C LEU A 92 15.56 17.34 27.55
N ARG A 93 15.74 16.92 28.81
CA ARG A 93 14.73 17.01 29.89
C ARG A 93 15.06 18.19 30.81
#